data_AF-A0A210PDQ1-F1
#
_entry.id   AF-A0A210PDQ1-F1
#
_cell.length_a   1.000
_cell.length_b   1.000
_cell.length_c   1.000
_cell.angle_alpha   90.00
_cell.angle_beta   90.00
_cell.angle_gamma   90.00
#
_symmetry.space_group_name_H-M   'P 1'
#
loop_
_entity.id
_entity.type
_entity.pdbx_description
1 polymer ?
#
loop_
_entity_poly.entity_id
_entity_poly.type
_entity_poly.pdbx_seq_one_letter_code
_entity_poly.pdbx_strand_id
1 'polypeptide(L)'
;MSSALYQVLLICTILNIDTRAYGDVRFLNKCIFSTKTPYFWIKSNDEVVTEDSEAICNGPDKTKLTKSCVSFHINSLIRHGIRYPGLKWIKHMDEVQQKLTKAIIRPSSQSGFIEKWANPFPNEKEHALAPSGKSELFELGKRFGQRFKMLLEVETEKVQYFVSSKERTFDSRRAFHDGLISIFSTDVIGDSCKVPIIDDNILRFHSGCKKYLDQIENNDTALGEYFKFKNGPEMNSVVNDVKKRIVDDVDVIGTINGGL
;
A
#
# COMPACT_ATOMS: atom_id res chain seq x y z
N MET A 1 -8.95 -39.25 -29.07
CA MET A 1 -8.44 -38.52 -27.88
C MET A 1 -9.53 -37.53 -27.47
N SER A 2 -10.11 -37.74 -26.30
CA SER A 2 -11.45 -37.23 -25.92
C SER A 2 -11.45 -35.73 -25.63
N SER A 3 -12.50 -35.06 -26.12
CA SER A 3 -12.95 -33.69 -25.83
C SER A 3 -12.84 -33.28 -24.34
N ALA A 4 -12.92 -34.26 -23.43
CA ALA A 4 -12.76 -34.04 -21.99
C ALA A 4 -11.37 -33.51 -21.58
N LEU A 5 -10.28 -33.91 -22.25
CA LEU A 5 -8.94 -33.43 -21.95
C LEU A 5 -8.74 -31.96 -22.35
N TYR A 6 -9.37 -31.54 -23.45
CA TYR A 6 -9.34 -30.14 -23.89
C TYR A 6 -10.15 -29.24 -22.97
N GLN A 7 -11.29 -29.71 -22.45
CA GLN A 7 -12.09 -28.95 -21.49
C GLN A 7 -11.42 -28.87 -20.11
N VAL A 8 -10.73 -29.93 -19.65
CA VAL A 8 -9.96 -29.87 -18.40
C VAL A 8 -8.76 -28.92 -18.53
N LEU A 9 -8.05 -28.93 -19.66
CA LEU A 9 -6.98 -27.95 -19.92
C LEU A 9 -7.51 -26.52 -20.01
N LEU A 10 -8.66 -26.29 -20.66
CA LEU A 10 -9.28 -24.96 -20.74
C LEU A 10 -9.70 -24.46 -19.36
N ILE A 11 -10.30 -25.34 -18.54
CA ILE A 11 -10.71 -25.02 -17.17
C ILE A 11 -9.47 -24.77 -16.28
N CYS A 12 -8.38 -25.53 -16.44
CA CYS A 12 -7.13 -25.26 -15.73
C CYS A 12 -6.44 -23.96 -16.18
N THR A 13 -6.60 -23.53 -17.43
CA THR A 13 -6.11 -22.21 -17.89
C THR A 13 -7.02 -21.07 -17.47
N ILE A 14 -8.33 -21.28 -17.41
CA ILE A 14 -9.31 -20.25 -16.99
C ILE A 14 -9.33 -20.09 -15.46
N LEU A 15 -9.07 -21.15 -14.69
CA LEU A 15 -8.96 -21.08 -13.23
C LEU A 15 -7.59 -20.57 -12.73
N ASN A 16 -6.57 -20.47 -13.58
CA ASN A 16 -5.27 -19.90 -13.21
C ASN A 16 -5.04 -18.47 -13.70
N ILE A 17 -5.89 -17.93 -14.58
CA ILE A 17 -5.67 -16.61 -15.17
C ILE A 17 -7.00 -15.87 -15.33
N ASP A 18 -7.71 -15.62 -14.23
CA ASP A 18 -8.32 -14.31 -13.97
C ASP A 18 -9.07 -14.31 -12.64
N THR A 19 -8.32 -14.15 -11.56
CA THR A 19 -8.66 -13.10 -10.60
C THR A 19 -7.36 -12.42 -10.22
N ARG A 20 -7.22 -11.15 -10.66
CA ARG A 20 -6.35 -10.11 -10.10
C ARG A 20 -5.33 -10.61 -9.10
N ALA A 21 -4.10 -10.83 -9.57
CA ALA A 21 -2.94 -11.13 -8.73
C ALA A 21 -2.95 -10.29 -7.46
N TYR A 22 -3.39 -10.92 -6.38
CA TYR A 22 -3.27 -10.42 -5.02
C TYR A 22 -1.79 -10.59 -4.65
N GLY A 23 -0.95 -9.69 -5.17
CA GLY A 23 0.49 -9.73 -4.96
C GLY A 23 1.19 -10.85 -5.72
N ASP A 24 2.27 -10.51 -6.39
CA ASP A 24 3.26 -11.49 -6.79
C ASP A 24 3.76 -12.23 -5.53
N VAL A 25 3.51 -13.55 -5.47
CA VAL A 25 3.78 -14.41 -4.31
C VAL A 25 5.24 -14.33 -3.83
N ARG A 26 6.17 -13.89 -4.69
CA ARG A 26 7.57 -13.65 -4.35
C ARG A 26 7.76 -12.62 -3.23
N PHE A 27 6.79 -11.74 -3.04
CA PHE A 27 6.84 -10.62 -2.09
C PHE A 27 5.95 -10.80 -0.86
N LEU A 28 5.20 -11.90 -0.76
CA LEU A 28 4.44 -12.22 0.45
C LEU A 28 5.38 -12.38 1.65
N ASN A 29 4.95 -11.87 2.79
CA ASN A 29 5.66 -11.78 4.06
C ASN A 29 6.99 -11.00 3.99
N LYS A 30 7.14 -10.08 3.02
CA LYS A 30 8.37 -9.27 2.87
C LYS A 30 8.08 -7.77 2.80
N CYS A 31 8.77 -7.01 3.64
CA CYS A 31 8.73 -5.53 3.66
C CYS A 31 9.71 -4.89 2.66
N ILE A 32 9.70 -5.30 1.38
CA ILE A 32 10.77 -4.91 0.43
C ILE A 32 10.68 -3.45 -0.02
N PHE A 33 9.47 -2.87 -0.07
CA PHE A 33 9.24 -1.52 -0.56
C PHE A 33 9.02 -0.49 0.56
N SER A 34 9.46 -0.80 1.79
CA SER A 34 9.32 0.07 2.97
C SER A 34 7.87 0.57 3.11
N THR A 35 7.66 1.88 3.24
CA THR A 35 6.35 2.51 3.37
C THR A 35 5.45 2.41 2.12
N LYS A 36 5.91 1.80 1.04
CA LYS A 36 5.14 1.50 -0.18
C LYS A 36 4.74 0.03 -0.29
N THR A 37 5.16 -0.82 0.63
CA THR A 37 4.72 -2.22 0.67
C THR A 37 3.20 -2.26 0.95
N PRO A 38 2.40 -2.93 0.09
CA PRO A 38 0.98 -3.16 0.35
C PRO A 38 0.76 -3.87 1.68
N TYR A 39 -0.24 -3.46 2.46
CA TYR A 39 -0.48 -4.04 3.78
C TYR A 39 -0.78 -5.55 3.69
N PHE A 40 -1.55 -5.95 2.68
CA PHE A 40 -1.91 -7.35 2.47
C PHE A 40 -0.73 -8.25 2.01
N TRP A 41 0.43 -7.68 1.67
CA TRP A 41 1.63 -8.50 1.41
C TRP A 41 2.31 -8.95 2.69
N ILE A 42 2.14 -8.22 3.79
CA ILE A 42 2.81 -8.48 5.07
C ILE A 42 1.84 -9.02 6.12
N LYS A 43 0.52 -8.83 5.90
CA LYS A 43 -0.52 -9.46 6.70
C LYS A 43 -0.48 -10.97 6.47
N SER A 44 -0.47 -11.74 7.57
CA SER A 44 -0.66 -13.20 7.50
C SER A 44 -2.05 -13.53 6.93
N ASN A 45 -2.08 -14.45 5.96
CA ASN A 45 -3.33 -15.01 5.46
C ASN A 45 -4.01 -15.91 6.51
N ASP A 46 -3.25 -16.40 7.49
CA ASP A 46 -3.73 -17.30 8.55
C ASP A 46 -4.14 -16.52 9.82
N GLU A 47 -4.24 -15.19 9.76
CA GLU A 47 -4.73 -14.42 10.92
C GLU A 47 -6.20 -14.76 11.19
N VAL A 48 -6.43 -15.57 12.23
CA VAL A 48 -7.75 -15.78 12.81
C VAL A 48 -8.13 -14.53 13.60
N VAL A 49 -9.16 -13.82 13.14
CA VAL A 49 -9.70 -12.65 13.84
C VAL A 49 -10.73 -13.13 14.85
N THR A 50 -10.33 -13.23 16.12
CA THR A 50 -11.24 -13.50 17.24
C THR A 50 -11.80 -12.21 17.81
N GLU A 51 -12.96 -12.30 18.46
CA GLU A 51 -13.49 -11.22 19.28
C GLU A 51 -12.54 -10.93 20.46
N ASP A 52 -12.52 -9.70 20.94
CA ASP A 52 -11.65 -9.28 22.05
C ASP A 52 -12.04 -9.96 23.37
N SER A 53 -13.33 -10.25 23.56
CA SER A 53 -13.86 -11.06 24.66
C SER A 53 -13.27 -12.47 24.73
N GLU A 54 -12.85 -13.02 23.59
CA GLU A 54 -12.22 -14.33 23.44
C GLU A 54 -10.69 -14.26 23.56
N ALA A 55 -10.10 -13.05 23.55
CA ALA A 55 -8.67 -12.87 23.75
C ALA A 55 -8.32 -13.16 25.22
N ILE A 56 -7.85 -14.39 25.46
CA ILE A 56 -7.41 -14.84 26.78
C ILE A 56 -6.24 -13.96 27.24
N CYS A 57 -6.46 -13.16 28.28
CA CYS A 57 -5.38 -12.48 28.98
C CYS A 57 -4.55 -13.54 29.73
N ASN A 58 -3.51 -14.07 29.09
CA ASN A 58 -2.52 -14.91 29.76
C ASN A 58 -1.74 -14.05 30.75
N GLY A 59 -2.25 -13.92 31.97
CA GLY A 59 -1.44 -13.47 33.10
C GLY A 59 -0.26 -14.43 33.31
N PRO A 60 0.83 -14.00 33.97
CA PRO A 60 1.98 -14.87 34.26
C PRO A 60 1.63 -16.07 35.16
N ASP A 61 0.44 -16.08 35.76
CA ASP A 61 -0.06 -17.13 36.63
C ASP A 61 -1.13 -17.96 35.92
N LYS A 62 -0.74 -19.15 35.44
CA LYS A 62 -1.59 -20.11 34.71
C LYS A 62 -2.69 -20.74 35.58
N THR A 63 -2.75 -20.42 36.88
CA THR A 63 -3.72 -21.00 37.83
C THR A 63 -4.89 -20.07 38.16
N LYS A 64 -4.88 -18.82 37.68
CA LYS A 64 -5.99 -17.88 37.84
C LYS A 64 -6.98 -17.96 36.69
N LEU A 65 -8.27 -17.97 37.04
CA LEU A 65 -9.43 -17.87 36.15
C LEU A 65 -9.08 -17.18 34.82
N THR A 66 -9.40 -17.82 33.70
CA THR A 66 -9.43 -17.17 32.39
C THR A 66 -10.41 -16.00 32.46
N LYS A 67 -9.89 -14.79 32.72
CA LYS A 67 -10.70 -13.58 32.71
C LYS A 67 -10.87 -13.17 31.25
N SER A 68 -12.11 -13.13 30.80
CA SER A 68 -12.48 -12.41 29.58
C SER A 68 -12.33 -10.92 29.87
N CYS A 69 -11.58 -10.23 29.03
CA CYS A 69 -11.44 -8.78 29.05
C CYS A 69 -12.12 -8.24 27.78
N VAL A 70 -12.96 -7.22 27.95
CA VAL A 70 -13.65 -6.59 26.83
C VAL A 70 -13.20 -5.14 26.72
N SER A 71 -13.01 -4.66 25.49
CA SER A 71 -12.65 -3.28 25.23
C SER A 71 -13.83 -2.39 25.55
N PHE A 72 -13.60 -1.34 26.36
CA PHE A 72 -14.62 -0.31 26.63
C PHE A 72 -14.36 1.00 25.87
N HIS A 73 -13.16 1.14 25.28
CA HIS A 73 -12.76 2.28 24.45
C HIS A 73 -11.62 1.86 23.52
N ILE A 74 -11.66 2.32 22.27
CA ILE A 74 -10.60 2.11 21.29
C ILE A 74 -10.20 3.45 20.68
N ASN A 75 -8.89 3.69 20.63
CA ASN A 75 -8.29 4.78 19.86
C ASN A 75 -7.36 4.17 18.81
N SER A 76 -7.53 4.54 17.54
CA SER A 76 -6.81 3.95 16.41
C SER A 76 -6.28 5.02 15.48
N LEU A 77 -4.99 4.92 15.13
CA LEU A 77 -4.35 5.75 14.12
C LEU A 77 -4.07 4.92 12.88
N ILE A 78 -4.83 5.18 11.82
CA ILE A 78 -4.77 4.41 10.57
C ILE A 78 -4.25 5.30 9.46
N ARG A 79 -3.16 4.86 8.80
CA ARG A 79 -2.66 5.51 7.59
C ARG A 79 -3.64 5.29 6.43
N HIS A 80 -3.70 6.23 5.50
CA HIS A 80 -4.41 6.03 4.24
C HIS A 80 -3.98 4.71 3.55
N GLY A 81 -4.90 4.11 2.80
CA GLY A 81 -4.59 2.91 2.01
C GLY A 81 -3.68 3.19 0.81
N ILE A 82 -3.43 2.17 0.01
CA ILE A 82 -2.63 2.26 -1.23
C ILE A 82 -3.16 3.39 -2.12
N ARG A 83 -2.25 4.21 -2.64
CA ARG A 83 -2.56 5.36 -3.50
C ARG A 83 -1.77 5.33 -4.79
N TYR A 84 -2.23 6.09 -5.76
CA TYR A 84 -1.46 6.41 -6.95
C TYR A 84 -0.20 7.24 -6.61
N PRO A 85 0.85 7.18 -7.46
CA PRO A 85 2.03 8.03 -7.30
C PRO A 85 1.71 9.53 -7.37
N GLY A 86 2.68 10.36 -7.00
CA GLY A 86 2.61 11.80 -7.27
C GLY A 86 2.96 12.08 -8.73
N LEU A 87 2.50 13.19 -9.29
CA LEU A 87 2.66 13.54 -10.71
C LEU A 87 4.13 13.61 -11.12
N LYS A 88 4.99 14.13 -10.24
CA LYS A 88 6.45 14.10 -10.43
C LYS A 88 6.95 12.69 -10.77
N TRP A 89 6.48 11.69 -10.03
CA TRP A 89 6.91 10.30 -10.22
C TRP A 89 6.23 9.64 -11.42
N ILE A 90 4.97 9.99 -11.72
CA ILE A 90 4.28 9.52 -12.93
C ILE A 90 5.08 9.94 -14.17
N LYS A 91 5.37 11.24 -14.30
CA LYS A 91 6.18 11.77 -15.40
C LYS A 91 7.59 11.18 -15.43
N HIS A 92 8.22 11.02 -14.28
CA HIS A 92 9.56 10.45 -14.20
C HIS A 92 9.62 9.00 -14.71
N MET A 93 8.57 8.20 -14.50
CA MET A 93 8.52 6.85 -15.07
C MET A 93 8.44 6.88 -16.60
N ASP A 94 7.69 7.83 -17.18
CA ASP A 94 7.67 8.05 -18.63
C ASP A 94 9.04 8.45 -19.17
N GLU A 95 9.71 9.38 -18.50
CA GLU A 95 11.07 9.83 -18.87
C GLU A 95 12.07 8.68 -18.83
N VAL A 96 12.01 7.83 -17.79
CA VAL A 96 12.89 6.66 -17.66
C VAL A 96 12.62 5.67 -18.79
N GLN A 97 11.35 5.37 -19.09
CA GLN A 97 11.03 4.48 -20.21
C GLN A 97 11.56 5.04 -21.54
N GLN A 98 11.34 6.32 -21.83
CA GLN A 98 11.81 6.94 -23.07
C GLN A 98 13.34 6.91 -23.18
N LYS A 99 14.05 7.17 -22.07
CA LYS A 99 15.51 7.08 -22.04
C LYS A 99 16.00 5.65 -22.27
N LEU A 100 15.36 4.66 -21.65
CA LEU A 100 15.70 3.25 -21.83
C LEU A 100 15.44 2.79 -23.27
N THR A 101 14.29 3.13 -23.85
CA THR A 101 13.96 2.82 -25.25
C THR A 101 14.99 3.39 -26.22
N LYS A 102 15.42 4.65 -26.02
CA LYS A 102 16.46 5.27 -26.86
C LYS A 102 17.85 4.63 -26.69
N ALA A 103 18.13 4.04 -25.52
CA ALA A 103 19.41 3.40 -25.23
C ALA A 103 19.49 1.95 -25.73
N ILE A 104 18.37 1.33 -26.08
CA ILE A 104 18.34 -0.02 -26.66
C ILE A 104 18.77 0.08 -28.14
N ILE A 105 20.04 -0.22 -28.40
CA ILE A 105 20.61 -0.24 -29.77
C ILE A 105 20.29 -1.58 -30.45
N ARG A 106 20.26 -2.68 -29.69
CA ARG A 106 19.85 -4.01 -30.12
C ARG A 106 18.90 -4.60 -29.08
N PRO A 107 17.65 -4.92 -29.43
CA PRO A 107 16.73 -5.53 -28.49
C PRO A 107 17.22 -6.92 -28.06
N SER A 108 17.64 -7.04 -26.81
CA SER A 108 17.86 -8.35 -26.18
C SER A 108 16.51 -9.00 -25.86
N SER A 109 16.50 -10.33 -25.67
CA SER A 109 15.29 -11.06 -25.23
C SER A 109 14.70 -10.53 -23.91
N GLN A 110 15.48 -9.80 -23.12
CA GLN A 110 15.08 -9.22 -21.84
C GLN A 110 14.61 -7.76 -21.94
N SER A 111 14.89 -7.06 -23.04
CA SER A 111 14.58 -5.64 -23.22
C SER A 111 13.23 -5.37 -23.89
N GLY A 112 12.65 -6.35 -24.59
CA GLY A 112 11.45 -6.17 -25.41
C GLY A 112 10.18 -5.73 -24.65
N PHE A 113 10.15 -5.84 -23.32
CA PHE A 113 9.04 -5.29 -22.52
C PHE A 113 9.11 -3.76 -22.40
N ILE A 114 10.29 -3.14 -22.50
CA ILE A 114 10.49 -1.70 -22.28
C ILE A 114 9.80 -0.88 -23.37
N GLU A 115 9.90 -1.32 -24.62
CA GLU A 115 9.22 -0.66 -25.76
C GLU A 115 7.70 -0.77 -25.68
N LYS A 116 7.19 -1.88 -25.11
CA LYS A 116 5.75 -2.15 -24.97
C LYS A 116 5.17 -1.61 -23.68
N TRP A 117 6.00 -1.26 -22.72
CA TRP A 117 5.55 -0.74 -21.44
C TRP A 117 4.94 0.64 -21.64
N ALA A 118 3.70 0.78 -21.20
CA ALA A 118 3.04 2.06 -21.05
C ALA A 118 2.80 2.30 -19.57
N ASN A 119 2.90 3.56 -19.18
CA ASN A 119 2.67 3.95 -17.80
C ASN A 119 1.21 3.67 -17.42
N PRO A 120 0.96 2.79 -16.43
CA PRO A 120 -0.41 2.42 -16.05
C PRO A 120 -1.06 3.49 -15.17
N PHE A 121 -0.34 4.56 -14.82
CA PHE A 121 -0.80 5.58 -13.87
C PHE A 121 -1.14 6.86 -14.61
N PRO A 122 -2.43 7.21 -14.71
CA PRO A 122 -2.83 8.43 -15.39
C PRO A 122 -2.67 9.64 -14.46
N ASN A 123 -2.33 10.80 -15.05
CA ASN A 123 -1.96 12.01 -14.32
C ASN A 123 -3.08 12.52 -13.39
N GLU A 124 -4.33 12.43 -13.82
CA GLU A 124 -5.51 12.88 -13.07
C GLU A 124 -5.78 12.06 -11.81
N LYS A 125 -5.11 10.91 -11.65
CA LYS A 125 -5.19 10.10 -10.42
C LYS A 125 -4.07 10.40 -9.44
N GLU A 126 -3.23 11.40 -9.69
CA GLU A 126 -2.16 11.81 -8.77
C GLU A 126 -2.63 11.82 -7.31
N HIS A 127 -1.89 11.12 -6.44
CA HIS A 127 -2.14 11.03 -5.00
C HIS A 127 -3.50 10.45 -4.56
N ALA A 128 -4.41 10.15 -5.49
CA ALA A 128 -5.72 9.60 -5.20
C ALA A 128 -5.62 8.20 -4.57
N LEU A 129 -6.60 7.84 -3.75
CA LEU A 129 -6.68 6.50 -3.20
C LEU A 129 -6.96 5.49 -4.33
N ALA A 130 -6.14 4.45 -4.43
CA ALA A 130 -6.29 3.43 -5.46
C ALA A 130 -7.45 2.49 -5.11
N PRO A 131 -8.08 1.81 -6.09
CA PRO A 131 -9.09 0.79 -5.81
C PRO A 131 -8.62 -0.30 -4.84
N SER A 132 -7.36 -0.73 -4.97
CA SER A 132 -6.74 -1.67 -4.03
C SER A 132 -6.60 -1.10 -2.61
N GLY A 133 -6.35 0.20 -2.47
CA GLY A 133 -6.32 0.89 -1.18
C GLY A 133 -7.69 1.00 -0.53
N LYS A 134 -8.76 1.14 -1.33
CA LYS A 134 -10.14 1.04 -0.84
C LYS A 134 -10.42 -0.36 -0.30
N SER A 135 -10.10 -1.41 -1.06
CA SER A 135 -10.25 -2.80 -0.61
C SER A 135 -9.42 -3.10 0.63
N GLU A 136 -8.19 -2.60 0.70
CA GLU A 136 -7.31 -2.76 1.87
C GLU A 136 -7.97 -2.23 3.14
N LEU A 137 -8.53 -1.01 3.09
CA LEU A 137 -9.16 -0.41 4.26
C LEU A 137 -10.54 -0.97 4.55
N PHE A 138 -11.30 -1.37 3.54
CA PHE A 138 -12.56 -2.09 3.72
C PHE A 138 -12.35 -3.40 4.49
N GLU A 139 -11.40 -4.22 4.06
CA GLU A 139 -11.08 -5.46 4.77
C GLU A 139 -10.50 -5.19 6.16
N LEU A 140 -9.72 -4.10 6.34
CA LEU A 140 -9.28 -3.68 7.67
C LEU A 140 -10.47 -3.30 8.57
N GLY A 141 -11.45 -2.55 8.05
CA GLY A 141 -12.68 -2.20 8.74
C GLY A 141 -13.45 -3.43 9.19
N LYS A 142 -13.62 -4.42 8.30
CA LYS A 142 -14.25 -5.71 8.63
C LYS A 142 -13.57 -6.41 9.81
N ARG A 143 -12.24 -6.55 9.75
CA ARG A 143 -11.49 -7.19 10.85
C ARG A 143 -11.59 -6.40 12.15
N PHE A 144 -11.63 -5.07 12.05
CA PHE A 144 -11.81 -4.20 13.21
C PHE A 144 -13.19 -4.40 13.85
N GLY A 145 -14.25 -4.46 13.03
CA GLY A 145 -15.61 -4.73 13.49
C GLY A 145 -15.76 -6.12 14.10
N GLN A 146 -15.15 -7.14 13.50
CA GLN A 146 -15.11 -8.50 14.05
C GLN A 146 -14.39 -8.55 15.39
N ARG A 147 -13.20 -7.94 15.49
CA ARG A 147 -12.40 -7.97 16.73
C ARG A 147 -13.07 -7.24 17.88
N PHE A 148 -13.75 -6.14 17.62
CA PHE A 148 -14.34 -5.28 18.65
C PHE A 148 -15.87 -5.28 18.63
N LYS A 149 -16.44 -6.40 18.21
CA LYS A 149 -17.88 -6.51 17.94
C LYS A 149 -18.72 -6.13 19.15
N MET A 150 -18.38 -6.64 20.34
CA MET A 150 -19.15 -6.36 21.57
C MET A 150 -19.26 -4.87 21.90
N LEU A 151 -18.18 -4.09 21.71
CA LEU A 151 -18.19 -2.65 21.94
C LEU A 151 -18.97 -1.93 20.85
N LEU A 152 -18.68 -2.27 19.59
CA LEU A 152 -19.21 -1.53 18.45
C LEU A 152 -20.67 -1.85 18.15
N GLU A 153 -21.16 -3.05 18.43
CA GLU A 153 -22.57 -3.40 18.22
C GLU A 153 -23.53 -2.52 19.04
N VAL A 154 -23.09 -2.06 20.21
CA VAL A 154 -23.85 -1.15 21.08
C VAL A 154 -23.54 0.32 20.80
N GLU A 155 -22.32 0.63 20.37
CA GLU A 155 -21.78 2.00 20.35
C GLU A 155 -21.35 2.49 18.95
N THR A 156 -21.85 1.86 17.87
CA THR A 156 -21.47 2.21 16.48
C THR A 156 -21.72 3.70 16.19
N GLU A 157 -22.79 4.26 16.72
CA GLU A 157 -23.15 5.67 16.56
C GLU A 157 -22.21 6.62 17.32
N LYS A 158 -21.46 6.14 18.32
CA LYS A 158 -20.45 6.93 19.05
C LYS A 158 -19.08 6.92 18.39
N VAL A 159 -18.88 6.17 17.32
CA VAL A 159 -17.63 6.18 16.55
C VAL A 159 -17.42 7.56 15.92
N GLN A 160 -16.29 8.18 16.25
CA GLN A 160 -15.82 9.45 15.71
C GLN A 160 -14.62 9.24 14.80
N TYR A 161 -14.59 9.97 13.69
CA TYR A 161 -13.49 9.92 12.73
C TYR A 161 -12.78 11.26 12.66
N PHE A 162 -11.46 11.22 12.79
CA PHE A 162 -10.57 12.34 12.54
C PHE A 162 -9.77 12.05 11.26
N VAL A 163 -9.70 13.01 10.34
CA VAL A 163 -8.96 12.88 9.09
C VAL A 163 -8.09 14.10 8.85
N SER A 164 -7.00 13.91 8.10
CA SER A 164 -6.23 15.05 7.61
C SER A 164 -6.95 15.74 6.45
N SER A 165 -6.50 16.93 6.08
CA SER A 165 -6.97 17.68 4.90
C SER A 165 -6.75 16.98 3.54
N LYS A 166 -6.15 15.78 3.52
CA LYS A 166 -5.86 15.07 2.27
C LYS A 166 -7.08 14.25 1.80
N GLU A 167 -7.47 14.41 0.54
CA GLU A 167 -8.61 13.68 -0.06
C GLU A 167 -8.51 12.17 0.13
N ARG A 168 -7.33 11.58 -0.11
CA ARG A 168 -7.10 10.14 0.12
C ARG A 168 -7.39 9.68 1.55
N THR A 169 -7.30 10.55 2.57
CA THR A 169 -7.65 10.19 3.95
C THR A 169 -9.17 10.20 4.17
N PHE A 170 -9.91 11.06 3.46
CA PHE A 170 -11.37 11.01 3.44
C PHE A 170 -11.89 9.72 2.81
N ASP A 171 -11.35 9.35 1.65
CA ASP A 171 -11.73 8.13 0.93
C ASP A 171 -11.34 6.87 1.71
N SER A 172 -10.17 6.91 2.36
CA SER A 172 -9.68 5.83 3.23
C SER A 172 -10.65 5.59 4.38
N ARG A 173 -11.04 6.67 5.05
CA ARG A 173 -12.01 6.63 6.15
C ARG A 173 -13.37 6.11 5.67
N ARG A 174 -13.81 6.44 4.45
CA ARG A 174 -15.05 5.88 3.87
C ARG A 174 -14.95 4.37 3.74
N ALA A 175 -13.93 3.88 3.03
CA ALA A 175 -13.76 2.46 2.81
C ALA A 175 -13.62 1.67 4.11
N PHE A 176 -12.86 2.20 5.08
CA PHE A 176 -12.76 1.60 6.41
C PHE A 176 -14.12 1.52 7.12
N HIS A 177 -14.89 2.61 7.10
CA HIS A 177 -16.21 2.65 7.71
C HIS A 177 -17.17 1.67 7.04
N ASP A 178 -17.22 1.64 5.70
CA ASP A 178 -18.07 0.70 4.95
C ASP A 178 -17.74 -0.76 5.32
N GLY A 179 -16.44 -1.07 5.49
CA GLY A 179 -15.99 -2.37 5.97
C GLY A 179 -16.42 -2.67 7.40
N LEU A 180 -16.24 -1.72 8.30
CA LEU A 180 -16.64 -1.82 9.71
C LEU A 180 -18.13 -2.14 9.86
N ILE A 181 -18.98 -1.39 9.16
CA ILE A 181 -20.44 -1.51 9.30
C ILE A 181 -20.97 -2.78 8.65
N SER A 182 -20.28 -3.32 7.64
CA SER A 182 -20.68 -4.57 6.97
C SER A 182 -20.70 -5.80 7.87
N ILE A 183 -20.10 -5.72 9.07
CA ILE A 183 -20.12 -6.78 10.08
C ILE A 183 -21.41 -6.79 10.90
N PHE A 184 -22.14 -5.67 10.97
CA PHE A 184 -23.32 -5.51 11.80
C PHE A 184 -24.60 -5.62 10.94
N SER A 185 -25.61 -6.33 11.44
CA SER A 185 -26.80 -6.72 10.65
C SER A 185 -27.91 -5.66 10.58
N THR A 186 -27.64 -4.41 10.97
CA THR A 186 -28.69 -3.39 11.11
C THR A 186 -28.65 -2.36 9.98
N ASP A 187 -29.80 -2.14 9.34
CA ASP A 187 -30.14 -1.00 8.47
C ASP A 187 -30.14 0.36 9.20
N VAL A 188 -29.60 0.41 10.43
CA VAL A 188 -29.66 1.53 11.38
C VAL A 188 -28.35 2.32 11.39
N ILE A 189 -27.31 1.85 10.72
CA ILE A 189 -26.01 2.51 10.80
C ILE A 189 -26.02 3.78 9.96
N GLY A 190 -26.08 4.90 10.68
CA GLY A 190 -26.06 6.26 10.16
C GLY A 190 -25.00 6.41 9.08
N ASP A 191 -25.49 6.85 7.93
CA ASP A 191 -24.84 7.19 6.68
C ASP A 191 -23.29 7.18 6.70
N SER A 192 -22.69 6.50 5.71
CA SER A 192 -21.28 6.64 5.32
C SER A 192 -20.83 8.11 5.14
N CYS A 193 -21.80 9.03 5.09
CA CYS A 193 -21.70 10.48 5.14
C CYS A 193 -21.53 11.10 6.54
N LYS A 194 -21.33 10.37 7.63
CA LYS A 194 -20.85 10.98 8.89
C LYS A 194 -19.60 11.81 8.57
N VAL A 195 -19.76 13.13 8.67
CA VAL A 195 -18.72 14.09 8.29
C VAL A 195 -17.58 13.92 9.29
N PRO A 196 -16.38 13.50 8.85
CA PRO A 196 -15.25 13.37 9.76
C PRO A 196 -14.77 14.76 10.18
N ILE A 197 -14.14 14.83 11.35
CA ILE A 197 -13.49 16.04 11.84
C ILE A 197 -12.14 16.17 11.12
N ILE A 198 -11.91 17.29 10.44
CA ILE A 198 -10.63 17.57 9.78
C ILE A 198 -9.71 18.22 10.81
N ASP A 199 -8.59 17.56 11.13
CA ASP A 199 -7.63 18.08 12.12
C ASP A 199 -6.18 17.86 11.69
N ASP A 200 -5.63 18.86 11.00
CA ASP A 200 -4.22 18.86 10.60
C ASP A 200 -3.28 19.24 11.75
N ASN A 201 -3.77 19.83 12.86
CA ASN A 201 -2.93 20.12 14.01
C ASN A 201 -2.47 18.84 14.69
N ILE A 202 -3.34 17.82 14.73
CA ILE A 202 -3.00 16.51 15.31
C ILE A 202 -2.47 15.55 14.23
N LEU A 203 -3.05 15.53 13.03
CA LEU A 203 -2.71 14.50 12.02
C LEU A 203 -1.62 14.93 11.04
N ARG A 204 -1.30 16.22 11.01
CA ARG A 204 -0.24 16.80 10.15
C ARG A 204 0.57 17.88 10.88
N PHE A 205 0.79 17.71 12.20
CA PHE A 205 1.54 18.66 13.03
C PHE A 205 2.88 19.11 12.41
N HIS A 206 3.55 18.20 11.69
CA HIS A 206 4.81 18.48 11.00
C HIS A 206 4.68 19.61 9.95
N SER A 207 3.51 19.78 9.34
CA SER A 207 3.31 20.73 8.24
C SER A 207 3.11 22.17 8.69
N GLY A 208 2.80 22.39 9.98
CA GLY A 208 2.81 23.72 10.60
C GLY A 208 4.13 24.06 11.30
N CYS A 209 5.05 23.10 11.43
CA CYS A 209 6.29 23.30 12.18
C CYS A 209 7.34 24.02 11.32
N LYS A 210 7.46 25.35 11.48
CA LYS A 210 8.41 26.17 10.71
C LYS A 210 9.85 25.63 10.73
N LYS A 211 10.35 25.25 11.91
CA LYS A 211 11.71 24.71 12.03
C LYS A 211 11.88 23.41 11.22
N TYR A 212 10.89 22.53 11.22
CA TYR A 212 10.92 21.32 10.40
C TYR A 212 10.89 21.64 8.90
N LEU A 213 10.03 22.57 8.49
CA LEU A 213 9.95 22.99 7.09
C LEU A 213 11.28 23.58 6.60
N ASP A 214 11.86 24.49 7.39
CA ASP A 214 13.09 25.21 7.01
C ASP A 214 14.33 24.31 7.05
N GLN A 215 14.42 23.42 8.06
CA GLN A 215 15.65 22.65 8.31
C GLN A 215 15.65 21.26 7.69
N ILE A 216 14.47 20.69 7.39
CA ILE A 216 14.32 19.30 6.94
C ILE A 216 13.55 19.21 5.62
N GLU A 217 12.28 19.63 5.57
CA GLU A 217 11.41 19.40 4.40
C GLU A 217 11.92 20.12 3.14
N ASN A 218 12.32 21.39 3.29
CA ASN A 218 12.80 22.22 2.17
C ASN A 218 14.33 22.28 2.09
N ASN A 219 15.04 21.42 2.83
CA ASN A 219 16.48 21.43 2.89
C ASN A 219 17.08 20.11 2.39
N ASP A 220 17.54 20.10 1.14
CA ASP A 220 18.14 18.91 0.54
C ASP A 220 19.38 18.41 1.30
N THR A 221 20.10 19.27 2.03
CA THR A 221 21.26 18.82 2.83
C THR A 221 20.85 17.96 4.02
N ALA A 222 19.60 18.07 4.48
CA ALA A 222 19.06 17.21 5.52
C ALA A 222 18.97 15.74 5.08
N LEU A 223 19.02 15.48 3.77
CA LEU A 223 19.01 14.16 3.16
C LEU A 223 20.42 13.66 2.80
N GLY A 224 21.47 14.13 3.50
CA GLY A 224 22.86 13.77 3.22
C GLY A 224 23.12 12.26 3.14
N GLU A 225 22.62 11.47 4.09
CA GLU A 225 22.77 10.00 4.08
C GLU A 225 22.00 9.34 2.94
N TYR A 226 20.83 9.89 2.57
CA TYR A 226 20.10 9.42 1.40
C TYR A 226 20.93 9.60 0.12
N PHE A 227 21.57 10.75 -0.07
CA PHE A 227 22.41 10.99 -1.25
C PHE A 227 23.70 10.17 -1.23
N LYS A 228 24.32 9.97 -0.05
CA LYS A 228 25.48 9.06 0.09
C LYS A 228 25.14 7.64 -0.34
N PHE A 229 23.99 7.11 0.09
CA PHE A 229 23.54 5.79 -0.34
C PHE A 229 23.13 5.77 -1.81
N LYS A 230 22.35 6.76 -2.28
CA LYS A 230 21.90 6.88 -3.67
C LYS A 230 23.08 6.89 -4.66
N ASN A 231 24.16 7.58 -4.31
CA ASN A 231 25.36 7.71 -5.14
C ASN A 231 26.46 6.69 -4.75
N GLY A 232 26.17 5.83 -3.77
CA GLY A 232 27.09 4.86 -3.20
C GLY A 232 27.31 3.62 -4.07
N PRO A 233 28.26 2.75 -3.67
CA PRO A 233 28.61 1.56 -4.44
C PRO A 233 27.43 0.59 -4.60
N GLU A 234 26.53 0.49 -3.62
CA GLU A 234 25.36 -0.40 -3.65
C GLU A 234 24.43 -0.04 -4.81
N MET A 235 24.06 1.24 -4.94
CA MET A 235 23.19 1.67 -6.02
C MET A 235 23.88 1.71 -7.38
N ASN A 236 25.16 2.08 -7.42
CA ASN A 236 25.94 2.02 -8.66
C ASN A 236 26.04 0.59 -9.20
N SER A 237 26.18 -0.41 -8.32
CA SER A 237 26.16 -1.82 -8.72
C SER A 237 24.84 -2.19 -9.40
N VAL A 238 23.70 -1.82 -8.81
CA VAL A 238 22.37 -2.08 -9.38
C VAL A 238 22.22 -1.43 -10.76
N VAL A 239 22.64 -0.16 -10.90
CA VAL A 239 22.57 0.55 -12.19
C VAL A 239 23.43 -0.15 -13.25
N ASN A 240 24.63 -0.59 -12.89
CA ASN A 240 25.52 -1.30 -13.81
C ASN A 240 24.95 -2.67 -14.22
N ASP A 241 24.32 -3.39 -13.30
CA ASP A 241 23.68 -4.68 -13.59
C ASP A 241 22.47 -4.51 -14.53
N VAL A 242 21.67 -3.44 -14.32
CA VAL A 242 20.56 -3.10 -15.20
C VAL A 242 21.07 -2.74 -16.61
N LYS A 243 22.12 -1.90 -16.70
CA LYS A 243 22.75 -1.53 -17.97
C LYS A 243 23.20 -2.77 -18.76
N LYS A 244 23.92 -3.70 -18.11
CA LYS A 244 24.39 -4.95 -18.74
C LYS A 244 23.28 -5.87 -19.25
N ARG A 245 22.09 -5.84 -18.64
CA ARG A 245 20.94 -6.68 -19.05
C ARG A 245 20.12 -6.07 -20.17
N ILE A 246 20.09 -4.74 -20.25
CA ILE A 246 19.24 -4.00 -21.18
C ILE A 246 20.02 -3.54 -22.43
N VAL A 247 21.33 -3.35 -22.34
CA VAL A 247 22.19 -2.84 -23.42
C VAL A 247 23.30 -3.85 -23.71
N ASP A 248 23.34 -4.39 -24.93
CA ASP A 248 24.32 -5.41 -25.36
C ASP A 248 25.73 -4.85 -25.61
N ASP A 249 25.93 -3.53 -25.64
CA ASP A 249 27.22 -2.90 -25.91
C ASP A 249 27.56 -1.82 -24.85
N VAL A 250 28.62 -2.08 -24.08
CA VAL A 250 29.02 -1.32 -22.88
C VAL A 250 29.71 0.02 -23.26
N ASP A 251 30.14 0.17 -24.51
CA ASP A 251 31.02 1.25 -24.95
C ASP A 251 30.34 2.61 -25.25
N VAL A 252 29.02 2.72 -25.12
CA VAL A 252 28.27 3.97 -25.41
C VAL A 252 27.91 4.78 -24.14
N ILE A 253 28.20 4.27 -22.94
CA ILE A 253 27.73 4.86 -21.67
C ILE A 253 28.69 5.93 -21.12
N GLY A 254 29.10 6.87 -21.98
CA GLY A 254 29.81 8.09 -21.58
C GLY A 254 28.87 9.22 -21.13
N THR A 255 27.55 9.10 -21.35
CA THR A 255 26.62 10.24 -21.30
C THR A 255 25.40 10.09 -20.39
N ILE A 256 25.27 8.99 -19.62
CA ILE A 256 24.19 8.86 -18.61
C ILE A 256 24.65 9.35 -17.22
N ASN A 257 25.69 10.20 -17.16
CA ASN A 257 26.13 10.88 -15.94
C ASN A 257 25.42 12.22 -15.70
N GLY A 258 24.18 12.36 -16.19
CA GLY A 258 23.35 13.56 -16.02
C GLY A 258 22.03 13.23 -15.35
N GLY A 259 22.02 13.28 -14.02
CA GLY A 259 20.81 13.41 -13.19
C GLY A 259 19.83 12.24 -13.24
N LEU A 260 20.02 11.28 -12.33
CA LEU A 260 18.94 10.47 -11.73
C LEU A 260 18.59 11.07 -10.37
#